data_AF-A0A7X7ZLV0-F1
#
_entry.id   AF-A0A7X7ZLV0-F1
#
_cell.length_a   1.000
_cell.length_b   1.000
_cell.length_c   1.000
_cell.angle_alpha   90.00
_cell.angle_beta   90.00
_cell.angle_gamma   90.00
#
_symmetry.space_group_name_H-M   'P 1'
#
loop_
_entity.id
_entity.type
_entity.pdbx_description
1 polymer ?
#
loop_
_entity_poly.entity_id
_entity_poly.type
_entity_poly.pdbx_seq_one_letter_code
_entity_poly.pdbx_strand_id
1 'polypeptide(L)'
;VALLFGVAGAAFTADMVGDVVRLVESAPGPIPGPKDNGEYIDLLVESFASATEIAVRPLRAVPERFRATPAQCWQIRRTAFAVAHLDGRTVDVLADGCAHPQVQVVDGVATLQEHACKVTIGIPAWELLETMRIELGAETSTTIGKIKRISHTTLRFLESVGCWIGNGIASREFTFRKPSDRMNAPVPAVTGDDRRDFVTGNGPDGTIVIENRQPLPMTIISIVADLISDT
;
A
#
# COMPACT_ATOMS: atom_id res chain seq x y z
N VAL A 1 -16.54 8.38 28.70
CA VAL A 1 -17.96 8.66 28.37
C VAL A 1 -18.17 8.15 26.97
N ALA A 2 -18.98 7.10 26.80
CA ALA A 2 -19.32 6.61 25.48
C ALA A 2 -20.19 7.67 24.79
N LEU A 3 -19.84 8.05 23.56
CA LEU A 3 -20.61 8.97 22.74
C LEU A 3 -21.64 8.17 21.96
N LEU A 4 -22.84 8.70 21.78
CA LEU A 4 -23.82 8.11 20.87
C LEU A 4 -23.53 8.58 19.45
N PHE A 5 -23.40 7.63 18.53
CA PHE A 5 -23.33 7.87 17.10
C PHE A 5 -24.61 7.37 16.45
N GLY A 6 -25.35 8.29 15.84
CA GLY A 6 -26.64 8.03 15.19
C GLY A 6 -26.59 8.32 13.69
N VAL A 7 -27.35 7.56 12.91
CA VAL A 7 -27.54 7.76 11.47
C VAL A 7 -29.02 7.79 11.13
N ALA A 8 -29.37 8.42 10.00
CA ALA A 8 -30.77 8.63 9.62
C ALA A 8 -31.52 7.36 9.16
N GLY A 9 -30.82 6.25 8.92
CA GLY A 9 -31.41 5.00 8.43
C GLY A 9 -30.77 3.78 9.10
N ALA A 10 -31.46 2.63 9.04
CA ALA A 10 -30.97 1.40 9.64
C ALA A 10 -29.66 0.95 8.96
N ALA A 11 -28.54 1.02 9.69
CA ALA A 11 -27.22 0.68 9.18
C ALA A 11 -26.40 -0.20 10.13
N PHE A 12 -26.81 -0.32 11.40
CA PHE A 12 -26.06 -1.06 12.42
C PHE A 12 -26.70 -2.40 12.75
N THR A 13 -25.85 -3.37 13.08
CA THR A 13 -26.21 -4.68 13.62
C THR A 13 -25.38 -4.96 14.88
N ALA A 14 -25.82 -5.91 15.69
CA ALA A 14 -25.10 -6.29 16.91
C ALA A 14 -23.67 -6.82 16.63
N ASP A 15 -23.44 -7.39 15.44
CA ASP A 15 -22.14 -7.92 15.03
C ASP A 15 -21.09 -6.83 14.77
N MET A 16 -21.50 -5.56 14.68
CA MET A 16 -20.58 -4.43 14.46
C MET A 16 -19.87 -3.98 15.75
N VAL A 17 -20.15 -4.60 16.89
CA VAL A 17 -19.42 -4.29 18.13
C VAL A 17 -17.96 -4.74 17.97
N GLY A 18 -17.02 -3.82 18.19
CA GLY A 18 -15.60 -4.01 17.91
C GLY A 18 -15.14 -3.52 16.54
N ASP A 19 -16.04 -3.22 15.61
CA ASP A 19 -15.68 -2.52 14.37
C ASP A 19 -15.34 -1.04 14.65
N VAL A 20 -14.77 -0.38 13.65
CA VAL A 20 -14.42 1.04 13.72
C VAL A 20 -15.29 1.83 12.74
N VAL A 21 -15.97 2.86 13.24
CA VAL A 21 -16.64 3.86 12.42
C VAL A 21 -15.70 5.03 12.20
N ARG A 22 -15.49 5.42 10.94
CA ARG A 22 -14.71 6.57 10.56
C ARG A 22 -15.62 7.71 10.10
N LEU A 23 -15.49 8.87 10.73
CA LEU A 23 -16.02 10.12 10.17
C LEU A 23 -14.95 10.73 9.27
N VAL A 24 -15.37 11.23 8.09
CA VAL A 24 -14.46 11.82 7.10
C VAL A 24 -15.00 13.18 6.70
N GLU A 25 -14.10 14.14 6.46
CA GLU A 25 -14.46 15.41 5.83
C GLU A 25 -15.15 15.16 4.48
N SER A 26 -16.25 15.86 4.22
CA SER A 26 -16.96 15.76 2.95
C SER A 26 -16.36 16.68 1.90
N ALA A 27 -16.26 16.19 0.67
CA ALA A 27 -15.99 17.03 -0.50
C ALA A 27 -17.26 17.82 -0.89
N PRO A 28 -17.14 19.09 -1.30
CA PRO A 28 -18.29 19.89 -1.74
C PRO A 28 -18.95 19.28 -2.99
N GLY A 29 -20.27 19.11 -2.97
CA GLY A 29 -21.03 18.62 -4.11
C GLY A 29 -22.51 18.38 -3.81
N PRO A 30 -23.35 18.13 -4.84
CA PRO A 30 -24.77 17.83 -4.66
C PRO A 30 -25.03 16.59 -3.81
N ILE A 31 -24.15 15.60 -3.91
CA ILE A 31 -24.06 14.44 -3.01
C ILE A 31 -22.65 14.49 -2.41
N PRO A 32 -22.52 14.88 -1.12
CA PRO A 32 -21.20 14.94 -0.48
C PRO A 32 -20.55 13.55 -0.41
N GLY A 33 -19.32 13.44 -0.90
CA GLY A 33 -18.51 12.22 -0.83
C GLY A 33 -17.36 12.35 0.17
N PRO A 34 -16.75 11.24 0.63
CA PRO A 34 -15.56 11.30 1.48
C PRO A 34 -14.42 11.96 0.71
N LYS A 35 -13.74 12.92 1.32
CA LYS A 35 -12.57 13.60 0.75
C LYS A 35 -11.33 12.75 1.01
N ASP A 36 -10.63 12.35 -0.05
CA ASP A 36 -9.50 11.40 0.04
C ASP A 36 -8.34 11.89 0.94
N ASN A 37 -8.08 13.21 0.97
CA ASN A 37 -7.05 13.84 1.82
C ASN A 37 -7.66 14.73 2.91
N GLY A 38 -8.89 14.43 3.34
CA GLY A 38 -9.59 15.17 4.39
C GLY A 38 -9.15 14.79 5.80
N GLU A 39 -9.53 15.60 6.78
CA GLU A 39 -9.46 15.17 8.19
C GLU A 39 -10.46 14.03 8.44
N TYR A 40 -10.06 13.04 9.25
CA TYR A 40 -10.92 11.91 9.62
C TYR A 40 -10.79 11.57 11.10
N ILE A 41 -11.79 10.97 11.73
CA ILE A 41 -11.70 10.47 13.11
C ILE A 41 -12.23 9.03 13.17
N ASP A 42 -11.46 8.16 13.81
CA ASP A 42 -11.84 6.77 14.06
C ASP A 42 -12.48 6.63 15.44
N LEU A 43 -13.66 5.99 15.45
CA LEU A 43 -14.52 5.76 16.59
C LEU A 43 -14.72 4.25 16.75
N LEU A 44 -14.28 3.68 17.86
CA LEU A 44 -14.49 2.26 18.16
C LEU A 44 -15.94 2.06 18.61
N VAL A 45 -16.61 1.04 18.08
CA VAL A 45 -17.95 0.65 18.50
C VAL A 45 -17.88 -0.18 19.78
N GLU A 46 -18.41 0.35 20.88
CA GLU A 46 -18.39 -0.30 22.20
C GLU A 46 -19.64 -1.12 22.46
N SER A 47 -20.82 -0.63 22.06
CA SER A 47 -22.07 -1.37 22.21
C SER A 47 -23.10 -0.99 21.15
N PHE A 48 -23.91 -1.97 20.76
CA PHE A 48 -25.07 -1.77 19.89
C PHE A 48 -26.27 -1.29 20.72
N ALA A 49 -26.90 -0.17 20.32
CA ALA A 49 -28.11 0.32 20.96
C ALA A 49 -29.35 0.03 20.10
N SER A 50 -29.33 0.41 18.83
CA SER A 50 -30.40 0.14 17.87
C SER A 50 -29.86 0.12 16.43
N ALA A 51 -30.71 -0.23 15.45
CA ALA A 51 -30.31 -0.26 14.04
C ALA A 51 -29.84 1.12 13.51
N THR A 52 -30.16 2.22 14.20
CA THR A 52 -29.79 3.59 13.83
C THR A 52 -28.78 4.23 14.79
N GLU A 53 -28.49 3.61 15.94
CA GLU A 53 -27.64 4.19 16.98
C GLU A 53 -26.69 3.16 17.61
N ILE A 54 -25.45 3.59 17.82
CA ILE A 54 -24.39 2.81 18.48
C ILE A 54 -23.64 3.68 19.49
N ALA A 55 -23.13 3.07 20.56
CA ALA A 55 -22.24 3.73 21.50
C ALA A 55 -20.80 3.57 21.03
N VAL A 56 -20.07 4.68 20.92
CA VAL A 56 -18.73 4.73 20.37
C VAL A 56 -17.75 5.49 21.26
N ARG A 57 -16.47 5.14 21.15
CA ARG A 57 -15.38 5.85 21.81
C ARG A 57 -14.34 6.33 20.78
N PRO A 58 -13.97 7.62 20.78
CA PRO A 58 -12.94 8.11 19.89
C PRO A 58 -11.57 7.52 20.25
N LEU A 59 -10.83 7.07 19.25
CA LEU A 59 -9.49 6.52 19.42
C LEU A 59 -8.42 7.61 19.58
N ARG A 60 -8.73 8.85 19.21
CA ARG A 60 -7.86 10.03 19.33
C ARG A 60 -8.66 11.29 19.66
N ALA A 61 -7.97 12.38 19.96
CA ALA A 61 -8.62 13.68 20.14
C ALA A 61 -9.45 14.06 18.89
N VAL A 62 -10.72 14.40 19.11
CA VAL A 62 -11.65 14.77 18.05
C VAL A 62 -11.22 16.11 17.43
N PRO A 63 -10.96 16.18 16.12
CA PRO A 63 -10.66 17.44 15.42
C PRO A 63 -11.78 18.47 15.57
N GLU A 64 -11.44 19.75 15.61
CA GLU A 64 -12.41 20.84 15.82
C GLU A 64 -13.57 20.82 14.82
N ARG A 65 -13.29 20.43 13.58
CA ARG A 65 -14.29 20.28 12.50
C ARG A 65 -15.45 19.34 12.84
N PHE A 66 -15.19 18.29 13.62
CA PHE A 66 -16.22 17.30 13.99
C PHE A 66 -16.86 17.60 15.34
N ARG A 67 -16.45 18.66 16.04
CA ARG A 67 -17.04 19.03 17.32
C ARG A 67 -18.32 19.80 17.09
N ALA A 68 -19.43 19.33 17.68
CA ALA A 68 -20.75 19.94 17.61
C ALA A 68 -21.28 20.22 16.18
N THR A 69 -20.70 19.58 15.17
CA THR A 69 -21.07 19.74 13.76
C THR A 69 -21.40 18.36 13.20
N PRO A 70 -22.59 18.15 12.61
CA PRO A 70 -22.95 16.85 12.04
C PRO A 70 -22.03 16.54 10.85
N ALA A 71 -21.44 15.35 10.84
CA ALA A 71 -20.67 14.86 9.70
C ALA A 71 -21.62 14.43 8.58
N GLN A 72 -21.31 14.80 7.34
CA GLN A 72 -22.12 14.39 6.18
C GLN A 72 -21.69 13.04 5.59
N CYS A 73 -20.45 12.63 5.83
CA CYS A 73 -19.88 11.40 5.30
C CYS A 73 -19.28 10.56 6.44
N TRP A 74 -19.54 9.27 6.40
CA TRP A 74 -18.99 8.29 7.33
C TRP A 74 -18.76 6.96 6.61
N GLN A 75 -17.92 6.13 7.20
CA GLN A 75 -17.50 4.83 6.68
C GLN A 75 -17.41 3.83 7.83
N ILE A 76 -17.72 2.56 7.58
CA ILE A 76 -17.39 1.46 8.51
C ILE A 76 -16.11 0.80 8.03
N ARG A 77 -15.18 0.61 8.96
CA ARG A 77 -13.96 -0.15 8.76
C ARG A 77 -14.12 -1.50 9.45
N ARG A 78 -13.94 -2.57 8.69
CA ARG A 78 -14.06 -3.96 9.16
C ARG A 78 -12.76 -4.71 8.94
N THR A 79 -12.62 -5.83 9.61
CA THR A 79 -11.52 -6.77 9.40
C THR A 79 -11.94 -7.95 8.52
N ALA A 80 -13.22 -8.32 8.50
CA ALA A 80 -13.72 -9.48 7.74
C ALA A 80 -14.43 -9.07 6.44
N PHE A 81 -14.03 -9.68 5.32
CA PHE A 81 -14.61 -9.45 4.00
C PHE A 81 -14.96 -10.77 3.32
N ALA A 82 -16.18 -10.88 2.79
CA ALA A 82 -16.65 -12.07 2.09
C ALA A 82 -16.06 -12.14 0.66
N VAL A 83 -15.32 -13.20 0.38
CA VAL A 83 -14.65 -13.50 -0.90
C VAL A 83 -14.73 -14.99 -1.22
N ALA A 84 -15.94 -15.54 -1.23
CA ALA A 84 -16.21 -16.97 -1.43
C ALA A 84 -15.55 -17.60 -2.67
N HIS A 85 -15.28 -16.83 -3.72
CA HIS A 85 -14.62 -17.31 -4.94
C HIS A 85 -13.11 -17.55 -4.79
N LEU A 86 -12.49 -17.08 -3.70
CA LEU A 86 -11.06 -17.24 -3.39
C LEU A 86 -10.82 -18.21 -2.23
N ASP A 87 -11.83 -18.99 -1.84
CA ASP A 87 -11.75 -19.87 -0.67
C ASP A 87 -10.58 -20.87 -0.78
N GLY A 88 -9.85 -21.06 0.33
CA GLY A 88 -8.66 -21.90 0.41
C GLY A 88 -7.42 -21.35 -0.31
N ARG A 89 -7.46 -20.14 -0.89
CA ARG A 89 -6.30 -19.47 -1.51
C ARG A 89 -5.63 -18.50 -0.56
N THR A 90 -4.33 -18.33 -0.74
CA THR A 90 -3.60 -17.19 -0.17
C THR A 90 -3.77 -16.00 -1.10
N VAL A 91 -4.18 -14.87 -0.55
CA VAL A 91 -4.53 -13.65 -1.29
C VAL A 91 -3.66 -12.48 -0.87
N ASP A 92 -3.35 -11.62 -1.84
CA ASP A 92 -2.82 -10.28 -1.58
C ASP A 92 -3.97 -9.32 -1.33
N VAL A 93 -3.72 -8.38 -0.43
CA VAL A 93 -4.74 -7.44 0.05
C VAL A 93 -4.21 -6.02 -0.03
N LEU A 94 -4.89 -5.17 -0.79
CA LEU A 94 -4.70 -3.72 -0.77
C LEU A 94 -5.82 -3.09 0.07
N ALA A 95 -5.47 -2.61 1.26
CA ALA A 95 -6.40 -2.07 2.24
C ALA A 95 -6.22 -0.55 2.36
N ASP A 96 -7.25 0.22 1.98
CA ASP A 96 -7.26 1.70 2.00
C ASP A 96 -6.01 2.35 1.35
N GLY A 97 -5.47 1.71 0.30
CA GLY A 97 -4.28 2.20 -0.41
C GLY A 97 -2.93 1.74 0.17
N CYS A 98 -2.94 0.93 1.23
CA CYS A 98 -1.75 0.32 1.82
C CYS A 98 -1.71 -1.19 1.55
N ALA A 99 -0.51 -1.73 1.30
CA ALA A 99 -0.33 -3.17 1.23
C ALA A 99 -0.52 -3.79 2.62
N HIS A 100 -1.32 -4.84 2.69
CA HIS A 100 -1.51 -5.65 3.88
C HIS A 100 -0.78 -7.00 3.71
N PRO A 101 -0.30 -7.65 4.79
CA PRO A 101 0.25 -9.00 4.71
C PRO A 101 -0.71 -9.98 4.03
N GLN A 102 -0.16 -11.01 3.40
CA GLN A 102 -0.97 -12.05 2.77
C GLN A 102 -1.90 -12.73 3.78
N VAL A 103 -3.12 -12.98 3.35
CA VAL A 103 -4.16 -13.63 4.16
C VAL A 103 -4.59 -14.91 3.47
N GLN A 104 -4.83 -15.97 4.23
CA GLN A 104 -5.49 -17.16 3.73
C GLN A 104 -7.00 -17.00 3.87
N VAL A 105 -7.75 -17.20 2.78
CA VAL A 105 -9.21 -17.20 2.82
C VAL A 105 -9.69 -18.53 3.40
N VAL A 106 -10.54 -18.45 4.42
CA VAL A 106 -11.14 -19.60 5.11
C VAL A 106 -12.65 -19.40 5.18
N ASP A 107 -13.41 -20.43 4.83
CA ASP A 107 -14.88 -20.41 4.77
C ASP A 107 -15.43 -19.25 3.92
N GLY A 108 -14.69 -18.87 2.87
CA GLY A 108 -15.04 -17.77 1.98
C GLY A 108 -14.89 -16.38 2.58
N VAL A 109 -14.17 -16.21 3.70
CA VAL A 109 -13.92 -14.92 4.35
C VAL A 109 -12.42 -14.65 4.45
N ALA A 110 -12.02 -13.44 4.07
CA ALA A 110 -10.68 -12.91 4.31
C ALA A 110 -10.71 -12.02 5.56
N THR A 111 -9.87 -12.37 6.55
CA THR A 111 -9.75 -11.64 7.82
C THR A 111 -8.43 -10.87 7.87
N LEU A 112 -8.51 -9.55 7.89
CA LEU A 112 -7.37 -8.63 7.97
C LEU A 112 -6.94 -8.43 9.43
N GLN A 113 -5.68 -8.03 9.63
CA GLN A 113 -5.10 -7.66 10.92
C GLN A 113 -5.51 -6.24 11.36
N GLU A 114 -5.84 -5.39 10.39
CA GLU A 114 -6.26 -4.00 10.62
C GLU A 114 -7.63 -3.73 9.99
N HIS A 115 -8.41 -2.84 10.62
CA HIS A 115 -9.70 -2.42 10.08
C HIS A 115 -9.49 -1.58 8.81
N ALA A 116 -10.20 -1.92 7.73
CA ALA A 116 -10.15 -1.21 6.46
C ALA A 116 -11.55 -0.86 5.94
N CYS A 117 -11.69 0.23 5.17
CA CYS A 117 -12.97 0.61 4.56
C CYS A 117 -13.11 0.10 3.13
N LYS A 118 -12.08 0.31 2.31
CA LYS A 118 -12.04 -0.08 0.91
C LYS A 118 -10.90 -1.08 0.74
N VAL A 119 -11.24 -2.27 0.30
CA VAL A 119 -10.27 -3.36 0.14
C VAL A 119 -10.37 -3.94 -1.25
N THR A 120 -9.22 -4.16 -1.86
CA THR A 120 -9.08 -4.97 -3.08
C THR A 120 -8.34 -6.24 -2.70
N ILE A 121 -8.99 -7.38 -2.92
CA ILE A 121 -8.47 -8.70 -2.58
C ILE A 121 -8.32 -9.49 -3.87
N GLY A 122 -7.16 -10.09 -4.08
CA GLY A 122 -6.88 -10.84 -5.29
C GLY A 122 -5.81 -11.90 -5.10
N ILE A 123 -5.66 -12.76 -6.11
CA ILE A 123 -4.53 -13.69 -6.15
C ILE A 123 -3.23 -12.89 -6.26
N PRO A 124 -2.18 -13.23 -5.49
CA PRO A 124 -0.90 -12.56 -5.58
C PRO A 124 -0.37 -12.61 -7.02
N ALA A 125 -0.10 -11.43 -7.57
CA ALA A 125 0.45 -11.27 -8.90
C ALA A 125 1.86 -10.71 -8.74
N TRP A 126 2.85 -11.60 -8.73
CA TRP A 126 4.25 -11.19 -8.66
C TRP A 126 4.72 -10.75 -10.04
N GLU A 127 5.14 -9.51 -10.15
CA GLU A 127 5.68 -8.97 -11.38
C GLU A 127 7.20 -9.09 -11.34
N LEU A 128 7.79 -9.68 -12.37
CA LEU A 128 9.24 -9.87 -12.52
C LEU A 128 9.68 -9.26 -13.84
N LEU A 129 10.69 -8.39 -13.77
CA LEU A 129 11.37 -7.84 -14.92
C LEU A 129 12.86 -8.12 -14.78
N GLU A 130 13.45 -8.76 -15.77
CA GLU A 130 14.90 -8.91 -15.88
C GLU A 130 15.41 -8.14 -17.10
N THR A 131 16.41 -7.30 -16.90
CA THR A 131 17.05 -6.59 -18.01
C THR A 131 17.90 -7.55 -18.83
N MET A 132 18.10 -7.22 -20.11
CA MET A 132 19.17 -7.84 -20.88
C MET A 132 20.53 -7.60 -20.23
N ARG A 133 21.51 -8.45 -20.57
CA ARG A 133 22.90 -8.30 -20.13
C ARG A 133 23.44 -6.95 -20.55
N ILE A 134 23.85 -6.15 -19.57
CA ILE A 134 24.33 -4.79 -19.83
C ILE A 134 25.70 -4.86 -20.50
N GLU A 135 25.88 -4.09 -21.57
CA GLU A 135 27.11 -3.99 -22.34
C GLU A 135 27.72 -2.61 -22.09
N LEU A 136 29.03 -2.57 -21.79
CA LEU A 136 29.76 -1.32 -21.66
C LEU A 136 30.42 -1.04 -23.02
N GLY A 137 29.83 -0.13 -23.80
CA GLY A 137 30.33 0.21 -25.12
C GLY A 137 31.69 0.88 -25.04
N ALA A 138 32.77 0.09 -25.15
CA ALA A 138 34.12 0.62 -25.33
C ALA A 138 34.45 0.63 -26.83
N GLU A 139 35.16 1.67 -27.29
CA GLU A 139 35.51 1.86 -28.71
C GLU A 139 36.31 0.68 -29.31
N THR A 140 36.93 -0.17 -28.48
CA THR A 140 37.87 -1.20 -28.93
C THR A 140 37.57 -2.61 -28.42
N SER A 141 36.64 -2.82 -27.47
CA SER A 141 36.40 -4.15 -26.90
C SER A 141 34.98 -4.33 -26.39
N THR A 142 34.44 -5.55 -26.50
CA THR A 142 33.16 -5.92 -25.88
C THR A 142 33.35 -6.32 -24.42
N THR A 143 32.32 -6.10 -23.61
CA THR A 143 32.31 -6.55 -22.20
C THR A 143 31.72 -7.95 -22.04
N ILE A 144 31.57 -8.70 -23.14
CA ILE A 144 31.03 -10.07 -23.13
C ILE A 144 32.11 -11.01 -22.58
N GLY A 145 31.79 -11.71 -21.48
CA GLY A 145 32.71 -12.64 -20.82
C GLY A 145 33.60 -12.02 -19.74
N LYS A 146 33.60 -10.70 -19.60
CA LYS A 146 34.27 -10.02 -18.48
C LYS A 146 33.38 -10.01 -17.24
N ILE A 147 34.00 -10.03 -16.06
CA ILE A 147 33.28 -9.84 -14.80
C ILE A 147 32.81 -8.39 -14.74
N LYS A 148 31.52 -8.22 -14.41
CA LYS A 148 30.87 -6.93 -14.26
C LYS A 148 30.39 -6.75 -12.83
N ARG A 149 30.45 -5.51 -12.37
CA ARG A 149 29.91 -5.06 -11.09
C ARG A 149 29.05 -3.84 -11.32
N ILE A 150 27.81 -3.89 -10.85
CA ILE A 150 26.93 -2.71 -10.82
C ILE A 150 27.15 -2.01 -9.49
N SER A 151 27.50 -0.73 -9.52
CA SER A 151 27.73 0.07 -8.31
C SER A 151 26.44 0.73 -7.82
N HIS A 152 25.74 1.41 -8.72
CA HIS A 152 24.50 2.12 -8.45
C HIS A 152 23.51 1.88 -9.59
N THR A 153 22.23 1.97 -9.25
CA THR A 153 21.15 2.00 -10.22
C THR A 153 20.30 3.24 -10.00
N THR A 154 19.95 3.93 -11.09
CA THR A 154 18.97 5.00 -11.10
C THR A 154 17.71 4.49 -11.81
N LEU A 155 16.62 4.41 -11.07
CA LEU A 155 15.31 4.08 -11.62
C LEU A 155 14.49 5.35 -11.76
N ARG A 156 13.85 5.54 -12.92
CA ARG A 156 12.85 6.58 -13.11
C ARG A 156 11.47 5.99 -12.92
N PHE A 157 10.78 6.44 -11.88
CA PHE A 157 9.43 6.01 -11.56
C PHE A 157 8.37 7.01 -12.02
N LEU A 158 7.16 6.51 -12.25
CA LEU A 158 5.94 7.29 -12.37
C LEU A 158 4.94 6.76 -11.33
N GLU A 159 4.50 7.61 -10.41
CA GLU A 159 3.46 7.33 -9.40
C GLU A 159 3.59 5.94 -8.73
N SER A 160 4.81 5.56 -8.35
CA SER A 160 5.10 4.21 -7.85
C SER A 160 5.27 4.18 -6.33
N VAL A 161 4.87 3.08 -5.69
CA VAL A 161 4.86 2.91 -4.22
C VAL A 161 5.46 1.57 -3.75
N GLY A 162 5.84 0.68 -4.67
CA GLY A 162 6.50 -0.59 -4.36
C GLY A 162 7.52 -0.98 -5.42
N CYS A 163 8.67 -1.54 -5.01
CA CYS A 163 9.72 -2.04 -5.90
C CYS A 163 10.79 -2.80 -5.09
N TRP A 164 11.24 -3.93 -5.59
CA TRP A 164 12.45 -4.62 -5.16
C TRP A 164 13.43 -4.65 -6.32
N ILE A 165 14.71 -4.44 -6.05
CA ILE A 165 15.78 -4.50 -7.06
C ILE A 165 16.86 -5.47 -6.62
N GLY A 166 17.41 -6.22 -7.56
CA GLY A 166 18.44 -7.21 -7.28
C GLY A 166 19.13 -7.73 -8.52
N ASN A 167 19.87 -8.81 -8.31
CA ASN A 167 20.60 -9.55 -9.34
C ASN A 167 20.06 -10.98 -9.54
N GLY A 168 18.80 -11.22 -9.13
CA GLY A 168 18.15 -12.54 -9.17
C GLY A 168 18.52 -13.49 -8.03
N ILE A 169 19.64 -13.26 -7.33
CA ILE A 169 20.06 -14.06 -6.15
C ILE A 169 19.71 -13.31 -4.87
N ALA A 170 20.01 -12.02 -4.84
CA ALA A 170 19.70 -11.13 -3.72
C ALA A 170 18.94 -9.91 -4.25
N SER A 171 17.89 -9.53 -3.54
CA SER A 171 17.11 -8.33 -3.81
C SER A 171 17.01 -7.45 -2.57
N ARG A 172 16.82 -6.15 -2.80
CA ARG A 172 16.64 -5.13 -1.78
C ARG A 172 15.38 -4.34 -2.09
N GLU A 173 14.60 -4.08 -1.06
CA GLU A 173 13.41 -3.23 -1.15
C GLU A 173 13.79 -1.76 -1.37
N PHE A 174 13.11 -1.10 -2.31
CA PHE A 174 13.08 0.35 -2.38
C PHE A 174 12.13 0.88 -1.30
N THR A 175 12.68 1.36 -0.19
CA THR A 175 11.87 2.11 0.78
C THR A 175 11.47 3.47 0.19
N PHE A 176 10.18 3.67 -0.09
CA PHE A 176 9.64 4.93 -0.62
C PHE A 176 9.41 5.98 0.46
N ARG A 177 9.19 5.54 1.71
CA ARG A 177 9.04 6.41 2.88
C ARG A 177 10.40 6.97 3.30
N LYS A 178 10.48 8.29 3.47
CA LYS A 178 11.65 8.97 4.03
C LYS A 178 11.52 9.09 5.55
N PRO A 179 12.64 9.20 6.30
CA PRO A 179 12.59 9.40 7.75
C PRO A 179 11.84 10.66 8.20
N SER A 180 11.72 11.66 7.32
CA SER A 180 10.96 12.90 7.55
C SER A 180 9.45 12.73 7.40
N ASP A 181 8.99 11.62 6.81
CA ASP A 181 7.59 11.43 6.48
C ASP A 181 6.79 11.06 7.72
N ARG A 182 5.62 11.69 7.87
CA ARG A 182 4.73 11.46 9.00
C ARG A 182 4.25 10.00 9.01
N MET A 183 4.40 9.32 10.15
CA MET A 183 3.99 7.91 10.28
C MET A 183 2.48 7.70 10.14
N ASN A 184 1.68 8.71 10.46
CA ASN A 184 0.22 8.71 10.36
C ASN A 184 -0.30 9.21 9.00
N ALA A 185 0.57 9.35 8.00
CA ALA A 185 0.21 9.72 6.64
C ALA A 185 0.55 8.57 5.67
N PRO A 186 -0.22 8.44 4.57
CA PRO A 186 0.11 7.49 3.50
C PRO A 186 1.50 7.81 2.94
N VAL A 187 2.19 6.77 2.47
CA VAL A 187 3.48 6.96 1.79
C VAL A 187 3.22 7.69 0.47
N PRO A 188 3.89 8.82 0.20
CA PRO A 188 3.69 9.53 -1.06
C PRO A 188 4.24 8.68 -2.21
N ALA A 189 3.50 8.64 -3.31
CA ALA A 189 3.98 8.03 -4.54
C ALA A 189 5.18 8.81 -5.09
N VAL A 190 6.17 8.07 -5.62
CA VAL A 190 7.38 8.67 -6.18
C VAL A 190 7.24 8.79 -7.69
N THR A 191 7.50 10.00 -8.18
CA THR A 191 7.65 10.33 -9.60
C THR A 191 8.98 11.03 -9.78
N GLY A 192 9.80 10.53 -10.70
CA GLY A 192 11.15 11.05 -10.97
C GLY A 192 12.25 10.01 -10.77
N ASP A 193 13.49 10.50 -10.66
CA ASP A 193 14.69 9.67 -10.58
C ASP A 193 15.05 9.36 -9.14
N ASP A 194 15.26 8.07 -8.83
CA ASP A 194 15.77 7.60 -7.55
C ASP A 194 17.04 6.77 -7.79
N ARG A 195 18.18 7.28 -7.30
CA ARG A 195 19.49 6.64 -7.41
C ARG A 195 19.86 5.98 -6.08
N ARG A 196 20.17 4.68 -6.12
CA ARG A 196 20.56 3.90 -4.94
C ARG A 196 21.73 2.96 -5.22
N ASP A 197 22.39 2.57 -4.15
CA ASP A 197 23.40 1.51 -4.17
C ASP A 197 22.74 0.20 -4.62
N PHE A 198 23.36 -0.47 -5.58
CA PHE A 198 22.89 -1.76 -6.05
C PHE A 198 23.34 -2.89 -5.11
N VAL A 199 22.61 -4.00 -5.14
CA VAL A 199 22.93 -5.18 -4.33
C VAL A 199 24.31 -5.72 -4.72
N THR A 200 25.11 -6.12 -3.73
CA THR A 200 26.48 -6.59 -3.98
C THR A 200 26.48 -7.87 -4.80
N GLY A 201 27.28 -7.92 -5.86
CA GLY A 201 27.47 -9.12 -6.65
C GLY A 201 28.30 -8.83 -7.88
N ASN A 202 29.28 -9.69 -8.15
CA ASN A 202 30.08 -9.64 -9.36
C ASN A 202 29.68 -10.83 -10.22
N GLY A 203 29.36 -10.60 -11.49
CA GLY A 203 28.95 -11.66 -12.40
C GLY A 203 29.24 -11.31 -13.86
N PRO A 204 29.35 -12.32 -14.73
CA PRO A 204 29.58 -12.09 -16.16
C PRO A 204 28.36 -11.47 -16.86
N ASP A 205 27.16 -11.72 -16.31
CA ASP A 205 25.90 -11.35 -16.95
C ASP A 205 25.55 -9.88 -16.73
N GLY A 206 25.70 -9.38 -15.49
CA GLY A 206 25.42 -7.99 -15.14
C GLY A 206 23.98 -7.59 -15.43
N THR A 207 23.01 -8.46 -15.10
CA THR A 207 21.57 -8.19 -15.24
C THR A 207 21.01 -7.52 -13.99
N ILE A 208 19.94 -6.74 -14.18
CA ILE A 208 19.16 -6.14 -13.11
C ILE A 208 17.80 -6.82 -13.11
N VAL A 209 17.41 -7.32 -11.95
CA VAL A 209 16.12 -7.93 -11.69
C VAL A 209 15.30 -6.98 -10.84
N ILE A 210 14.10 -6.66 -11.30
CA ILE A 210 13.13 -5.84 -10.58
C ILE A 210 11.90 -6.70 -10.30
N GLU A 211 11.42 -6.62 -9.08
CA GLU A 211 10.28 -7.39 -8.60
C GLU A 211 9.25 -6.47 -7.96
N ASN A 212 7.98 -6.73 -8.22
CA ASN A 212 6.86 -6.21 -7.43
C ASN A 212 6.18 -7.36 -6.71
N ARG A 213 6.36 -7.41 -5.39
CA ARG A 213 5.84 -8.49 -4.54
C ARG A 213 4.55 -8.11 -3.82
N GLN A 214 4.14 -6.86 -3.92
CA GLN A 214 2.97 -6.31 -3.24
C GLN A 214 1.97 -5.79 -4.27
N PRO A 215 0.68 -5.70 -3.93
CA PRO A 215 -0.36 -5.18 -4.83
C PRO A 215 -0.31 -3.65 -4.94
N LEU A 216 0.88 -3.08 -5.09
CA LEU A 216 1.14 -1.64 -5.20
C LEU A 216 1.50 -1.27 -6.63
N PRO A 217 1.17 -0.05 -7.08
CA PRO A 217 1.53 0.40 -8.41
C PRO A 217 3.05 0.52 -8.55
N MET A 218 3.57 0.00 -9.66
CA MET A 218 4.96 0.11 -10.07
C MET A 218 5.02 0.43 -11.56
N THR A 219 5.37 1.67 -11.90
CA THR A 219 5.58 2.09 -13.29
C THR A 219 7.01 2.56 -13.47
N ILE A 220 7.79 1.80 -14.23
CA ILE A 220 9.21 2.06 -14.48
C ILE A 220 9.35 2.65 -15.89
N ILE A 221 9.86 3.88 -15.98
CA ILE A 221 10.10 4.57 -17.25
C ILE A 221 11.50 4.22 -17.79
N SER A 222 12.51 4.19 -16.93
CA SER A 222 13.88 3.90 -17.34
C SER A 222 14.70 3.28 -16.22
N ILE A 223 15.65 2.45 -16.62
CA ILE A 223 16.64 1.82 -15.74
C ILE A 223 18.02 2.26 -16.24
N VAL A 224 18.81 2.89 -15.38
CA VAL A 224 20.18 3.31 -15.67
C VAL A 224 21.10 2.68 -14.64
N ALA A 225 22.21 2.10 -15.08
CA ALA A 225 23.14 1.39 -14.21
C ALA A 225 24.56 1.91 -14.39
N ASP A 226 25.23 2.15 -13.26
CA ASP A 226 26.65 2.50 -13.23
C ASP A 226 27.47 1.21 -13.15
N LEU A 227 27.88 0.73 -14.33
CA LEU A 227 28.60 -0.52 -14.51
C LEU A 227 30.12 -0.31 -14.47
N ILE A 228 30.80 -1.16 -13.70
CA ILE A 228 32.26 -1.27 -13.66
C ILE A 228 32.61 -2.66 -14.18
N SER A 229 33.51 -2.74 -15.16
CA SER A 229 34.06 -3.99 -15.66
C SER A 229 35.55 -4.08 -15.37
N ASP A 230 36.05 -5.30 -15.20
CA ASP A 230 37.50 -5.53 -15.14
C ASP A 230 38.13 -5.16 -16.49
N THR A 231 39.30 -4.52 -16.45
CA THR A 231 40.06 -4.12 -17.66
C THR A 231 40.53 -5.32 -18.45
#